data_AF-A0A2S7I2E0-F1
#
_entry.id   AF-A0A2S7I2E0-F1
#
_cell.length_a   1.000
_cell.length_b   1.000
_cell.length_c   1.000
_cell.angle_alpha   90.00
_cell.angle_beta   90.00
_cell.angle_gamma   90.00
#
_symmetry.space_group_name_H-M   'P 1'
#
loop_
_entity.id
_entity.type
_entity.pdbx_description
1 polymer ?
#
loop_
_entity_poly.entity_id
_entity_poly.type
_entity_poly.pdbx_seq_one_letter_code
_entity_poly.pdbx_strand_id
1 'polypeptide(L)'
;MNINKITITIVLSILTIISCNKVETQKIKSGNTVEKNTISSTNQEKLALEKSTKEEETIIHPFEVVHVSATEKQIDSLTQGLDEEDYSIVTDDAYYYTAQAQKYLDSMKIKTINVDAGKRVIFVSKTGKKYPYKTKVTISEFILFNGESKPEVADMVSIHKHIEKLYKRAK
;
A
#
# COMPACT_ATOMS: atom_id res chain seq x y z
N MET A 1 -55.77 3.60 15.01
CA MET A 1 -54.43 4.17 14.80
C MET A 1 -53.92 3.61 13.48
N ASN A 2 -54.04 4.39 12.40
CA ASN A 2 -53.83 3.93 11.03
C ASN A 2 -52.33 3.92 10.70
N ILE A 3 -51.86 2.76 10.24
CA ILE A 3 -50.47 2.55 9.83
C ILE A 3 -50.36 2.98 8.37
N ASN A 4 -49.77 4.14 8.12
CA ASN A 4 -49.44 4.60 6.77
C ASN A 4 -48.28 3.77 6.23
N LYS A 5 -48.54 2.99 5.17
CA LYS A 5 -47.51 2.26 4.43
C LYS A 5 -46.77 3.24 3.51
N ILE A 6 -45.49 3.46 3.79
CA ILE A 6 -44.57 4.20 2.94
C ILE A 6 -44.04 3.22 1.90
N THR A 7 -44.31 3.47 0.61
CA THR A 7 -43.76 2.71 -0.52
C THR A 7 -42.59 3.50 -1.08
N ILE A 8 -41.36 2.99 -0.90
CA ILE A 8 -40.14 3.56 -1.48
C ILE A 8 -39.79 2.73 -2.71
N THR A 9 -39.96 3.30 -3.89
CA THR A 9 -39.53 2.71 -5.17
C THR A 9 -38.08 3.11 -5.43
N ILE A 10 -37.16 2.15 -5.36
CA ILE A 10 -35.74 2.34 -5.72
C ILE A 10 -35.59 2.10 -7.23
N VAL A 11 -35.28 3.15 -7.99
CA VAL A 11 -34.98 3.05 -9.43
C VAL A 11 -33.48 2.81 -9.58
N LEU A 12 -33.14 1.61 -10.02
CA LEU A 12 -31.78 1.15 -10.30
C LEU A 12 -31.39 1.57 -11.73
N SER A 13 -30.67 2.68 -11.87
CA SER A 13 -30.10 3.11 -13.16
C SER A 13 -28.69 2.55 -13.33
N ILE A 14 -28.57 1.55 -14.22
CA ILE A 14 -27.33 0.90 -14.63
C ILE A 14 -26.55 1.81 -15.59
N LEU A 15 -25.31 2.16 -15.24
CA LEU A 15 -24.35 2.85 -16.10
C LEU A 15 -23.65 1.83 -17.00
N THR A 16 -23.85 1.88 -18.33
CA THR A 16 -23.03 1.11 -19.29
C THR A 16 -22.11 2.05 -20.06
N ILE A 17 -20.83 2.09 -19.70
CA ILE A 17 -19.79 2.70 -20.54
C ILE A 17 -19.25 1.60 -21.46
N ILE A 18 -19.64 1.67 -22.74
CA ILE A 18 -19.11 0.80 -23.79
C ILE A 18 -17.71 1.30 -24.14
N SER A 19 -16.70 0.51 -23.79
CA SER A 19 -15.32 0.65 -24.28
C SER A 19 -15.20 -0.04 -25.64
N CYS A 20 -14.77 0.69 -26.66
CA CYS A 20 -14.33 0.14 -27.93
C CYS A 20 -13.22 1.03 -28.51
N ASN A 21 -11.99 0.54 -28.53
CA ASN A 21 -11.03 0.89 -29.57
C ASN A 21 -10.21 -0.35 -29.91
N LYS A 22 -10.67 -1.07 -30.94
CA LYS A 22 -9.91 -2.09 -31.66
C LYS A 22 -8.93 -1.36 -32.58
N VAL A 23 -7.63 -1.57 -32.38
CA VAL A 23 -6.59 -1.14 -33.32
C VAL A 23 -6.50 -2.21 -34.43
N GLU A 24 -6.82 -1.83 -35.65
CA GLU A 24 -6.65 -2.64 -36.87
C GLU A 24 -5.18 -2.84 -37.21
N THR A 25 -4.78 -4.09 -37.41
CA THR A 25 -3.48 -4.46 -37.97
C THR A 25 -3.60 -4.53 -39.50
N GLN A 26 -3.02 -3.59 -40.22
CA GLN A 26 -2.90 -3.66 -41.67
C GLN A 26 -1.72 -4.58 -42.07
N LYS A 27 -2.03 -5.65 -42.80
CA LYS A 27 -1.07 -6.41 -43.62
C LYS A 27 -0.85 -5.68 -44.94
N ILE A 28 0.41 -5.46 -45.32
CA ILE A 28 0.79 -5.27 -46.72
C ILE A 28 1.98 -6.18 -47.04
N LYS A 29 1.80 -7.05 -48.05
CA LYS A 29 2.87 -7.78 -48.75
C LYS A 29 3.18 -7.03 -50.04
N SER A 30 4.46 -6.86 -50.41
CA SER A 30 4.97 -6.98 -51.79
C SER A 30 6.51 -6.92 -51.78
N GLY A 31 7.18 -7.66 -52.66
CA GLY A 31 8.60 -7.95 -52.61
C GLY A 31 9.50 -7.26 -53.64
N ASN A 32 10.76 -7.77 -53.67
CA ASN A 32 11.89 -7.63 -54.60
C ASN A 32 13.04 -6.63 -54.28
N THR A 33 14.16 -7.24 -53.85
CA THR A 33 15.52 -7.20 -54.48
C THR A 33 16.51 -6.06 -54.18
N VAL A 34 17.53 -6.43 -53.36
CA VAL A 34 19.00 -6.20 -53.46
C VAL A 34 19.66 -4.89 -52.96
N GLU A 35 20.69 -5.13 -52.11
CA GLU A 35 21.87 -4.34 -51.72
C GLU A 35 21.72 -3.00 -50.98
N LYS A 36 22.06 -2.99 -49.68
CA LYS A 36 23.35 -2.44 -49.20
C LYS A 36 23.48 -2.48 -47.67
N ASN A 37 24.73 -2.68 -47.25
CA ASN A 37 25.32 -2.28 -45.98
C ASN A 37 24.93 -3.04 -44.71
N THR A 38 25.69 -4.10 -44.47
CA THR A 38 26.12 -4.54 -43.13
C THR A 38 26.76 -3.36 -42.38
N ILE A 39 25.98 -2.62 -41.59
CA ILE A 39 26.51 -1.75 -40.53
C ILE A 39 25.72 -2.04 -39.25
N SER A 40 26.43 -2.75 -38.36
CA SER A 40 26.23 -2.89 -36.92
C SER A 40 25.22 -1.91 -36.31
N SER A 41 24.09 -2.41 -35.84
CA SER A 41 23.11 -1.66 -35.03
C SER A 41 22.49 -2.57 -33.96
N THR A 42 23.29 -3.41 -33.30
CA THR A 42 22.77 -4.33 -32.26
C THR A 42 22.86 -3.75 -30.85
N ASN A 43 23.25 -2.48 -30.66
CA ASN A 43 23.52 -1.93 -29.32
C ASN A 43 22.74 -0.65 -28.95
N GLN A 44 21.73 -0.23 -29.72
CA GLN A 44 20.95 0.99 -29.37
C GLN A 44 19.49 0.76 -28.97
N GLU A 45 18.92 -0.45 -29.11
CA GLU A 45 17.58 -0.75 -28.60
C GLU A 45 17.56 -1.40 -27.20
N LYS A 46 18.73 -1.75 -26.64
CA LYS A 46 18.83 -2.30 -25.27
C LYS A 46 19.28 -1.29 -24.22
N LEU A 47 19.02 0.01 -24.45
CA LEU A 47 19.33 1.10 -23.50
C LEU A 47 18.15 2.05 -23.26
N ALA A 48 16.97 1.75 -23.79
CA ALA A 48 15.78 2.61 -23.69
C ALA A 48 14.59 1.99 -22.93
N LEU A 49 14.80 0.89 -22.18
CA LEU A 49 13.75 0.29 -21.34
C LEU A 49 14.25 -0.06 -19.93
N GLU A 50 15.00 0.84 -19.31
CA GLU A 50 15.10 0.91 -17.85
C GLU A 50 14.93 2.36 -17.40
N LYS A 51 13.85 3.00 -17.84
CA LYS A 51 13.23 4.01 -16.98
C LYS A 51 12.58 3.25 -15.82
N SER A 52 13.43 2.78 -14.90
CA SER A 52 13.00 2.40 -13.56
C SER A 52 12.36 3.65 -12.98
N THR A 53 11.03 3.69 -13.02
CA THR A 53 10.24 4.68 -12.30
C THR A 53 10.65 4.52 -10.85
N LYS A 54 11.58 5.37 -10.40
CA LYS A 54 12.08 5.35 -9.03
C LYS A 54 10.86 5.64 -8.16
N GLU A 55 10.27 4.58 -7.58
CA GLU A 55 9.13 4.72 -6.68
C GLU A 55 9.53 5.78 -5.64
N GLU A 56 8.69 6.80 -5.49
CA GLU A 56 8.95 7.90 -4.58
C GLU A 56 9.03 7.32 -3.16
N GLU A 57 10.22 7.37 -2.55
CA GLU A 57 10.47 6.75 -1.26
C GLU A 57 9.81 7.59 -0.17
N THR A 58 8.89 7.00 0.59
CA THR A 58 8.28 7.68 1.73
C THR A 58 9.30 7.89 2.84
N ILE A 59 9.57 9.15 3.17
CA ILE A 59 10.49 9.54 4.25
C ILE A 59 9.70 9.69 5.55
N ILE A 60 10.19 9.07 6.62
CA ILE A 60 9.58 9.09 7.95
C ILE A 60 10.51 9.79 8.93
N HIS A 61 9.97 10.75 9.67
CA HIS A 61 10.68 11.55 10.66
C HIS A 61 10.47 11.03 12.09
N PRO A 62 11.32 11.44 13.05
CA PRO A 62 11.17 11.05 14.45
C PRO A 62 9.79 11.39 15.00
N PHE A 63 9.23 10.47 15.80
CA PHE A 63 7.91 10.55 16.42
C PHE A 63 6.72 10.52 15.45
N GLU A 64 6.96 10.26 14.17
CA GLU A 64 5.91 9.80 13.26
C GLU A 64 5.73 8.29 13.42
N VAL A 65 4.48 7.85 13.25
CA VAL A 65 4.11 6.44 13.28
C VAL A 65 3.72 6.03 11.88
N VAL A 66 4.19 4.87 11.41
CA VAL A 66 3.74 4.30 10.13
C VAL A 66 2.64 3.30 10.42
N HIS A 67 1.50 3.46 9.75
CA HIS A 67 0.48 2.42 9.65
C HIS A 67 0.63 1.75 8.28
N VAL A 68 0.90 0.45 8.30
CA VAL A 68 1.01 -0.39 7.12
C VAL A 68 -0.31 -1.13 6.93
N SER A 69 -0.91 -1.02 5.75
CA SER A 69 -2.15 -1.71 5.40
C SER A 69 -1.98 -2.62 4.18
N ALA A 70 -2.48 -3.85 4.27
CA ALA A 70 -2.57 -4.73 3.11
C ALA A 70 -3.68 -4.29 2.14
N THR A 71 -3.46 -4.55 0.86
CA THR A 71 -4.53 -4.52 -0.15
C THR A 71 -5.45 -5.72 0.01
N GLU A 72 -6.67 -5.64 -0.53
CA GLU A 72 -7.63 -6.76 -0.55
C GLU A 72 -7.00 -8.05 -1.09
N LYS A 73 -6.30 -7.97 -2.23
CA LYS A 73 -5.59 -9.13 -2.80
C LYS A 73 -4.52 -9.71 -1.87
N GLN A 74 -3.84 -8.87 -1.09
CA GLN A 74 -2.88 -9.34 -0.10
C GLN A 74 -3.57 -9.99 1.09
N ILE A 75 -4.72 -9.46 1.53
CA ILE A 75 -5.55 -10.07 2.58
C ILE A 75 -6.03 -11.44 2.11
N ASP A 76 -6.63 -11.55 0.92
CA ASP A 76 -7.08 -12.81 0.34
C ASP A 76 -5.95 -13.86 0.30
N SER A 77 -4.74 -13.42 -0.06
CA SER A 77 -3.57 -14.29 -0.09
C SER A 77 -3.09 -14.69 1.30
N LEU A 78 -3.22 -13.82 2.31
CA LEU A 78 -2.83 -14.11 3.69
C LEU A 78 -3.83 -15.04 4.39
N THR A 79 -5.11 -14.97 4.00
CA THR A 79 -6.19 -15.75 4.58
C THR A 79 -6.59 -16.94 3.71
N GLN A 80 -5.80 -17.27 2.69
CA GLN A 80 -6.10 -18.38 1.80
C GLN A 80 -6.16 -19.70 2.57
N GLY A 81 -7.31 -20.39 2.47
CA GLY A 81 -7.52 -21.67 3.13
C GLY A 81 -8.10 -21.59 4.54
N LEU A 82 -8.36 -20.38 5.06
CA LEU A 82 -9.24 -20.21 6.20
C LEU A 82 -10.69 -20.46 5.78
N ASP A 83 -11.51 -20.95 6.70
CA ASP A 83 -12.95 -20.93 6.51
C ASP A 83 -13.52 -19.51 6.77
N GLU A 84 -14.83 -19.36 6.57
CA GLU A 84 -15.50 -18.05 6.69
C GLU A 84 -15.43 -17.50 8.12
N GLU A 85 -15.48 -18.36 9.14
CA GLU A 85 -15.44 -17.96 10.55
C GLU A 85 -14.03 -17.47 10.91
N ASP A 86 -13.00 -18.24 10.61
CA ASP A 86 -11.61 -17.88 10.85
C ASP A 86 -11.19 -16.63 10.06
N TYR A 87 -11.62 -16.52 8.80
CA TYR A 87 -11.43 -15.31 7.99
C TYR A 87 -12.02 -14.08 8.68
N SER A 88 -13.26 -14.19 9.14
CA SER A 88 -13.98 -13.09 9.78
C SER A 88 -13.31 -12.70 11.09
N ILE A 89 -12.92 -13.65 11.93
CA ILE A 89 -12.21 -13.38 13.19
C ILE A 89 -10.90 -12.63 12.94
N VAL A 90 -10.07 -13.13 12.02
CA VAL A 90 -8.74 -12.55 11.77
C VAL A 90 -8.85 -11.14 11.18
N THR A 91 -9.79 -10.92 10.26
CA THR A 91 -9.97 -9.61 9.61
C THR A 91 -10.65 -8.60 10.55
N ASP A 92 -11.70 -9.01 11.27
CA ASP A 92 -12.39 -8.15 12.24
C ASP A 92 -11.48 -7.72 13.38
N ASP A 93 -10.70 -8.65 13.96
CA ASP A 93 -9.74 -8.31 15.01
C ASP A 93 -8.70 -7.32 14.51
N ALA A 94 -8.13 -7.56 13.31
CA ALA A 94 -7.18 -6.64 12.71
C ALA A 94 -7.79 -5.24 12.56
N TYR A 95 -8.97 -5.11 11.96
CA TYR A 95 -9.62 -3.81 11.78
C TYR A 95 -10.01 -3.14 13.10
N TYR A 96 -10.51 -3.93 14.07
CA TYR A 96 -10.86 -3.42 15.39
C TYR A 96 -9.64 -2.84 16.11
N TYR A 97 -8.56 -3.60 16.22
CA TYR A 97 -7.37 -3.12 16.91
C TYR A 97 -6.67 -1.99 16.14
N THR A 98 -6.72 -1.96 14.80
CA THR A 98 -6.25 -0.81 14.00
C THR A 98 -7.03 0.45 14.36
N ALA A 99 -8.36 0.36 14.41
CA ALA A 99 -9.21 1.51 14.74
C ALA A 99 -8.97 2.02 16.17
N GLN A 100 -8.80 1.10 17.14
CA GLN A 100 -8.47 1.48 18.52
C GLN A 100 -7.09 2.14 18.61
N ALA A 101 -6.09 1.59 17.91
CA ALA A 101 -4.75 2.15 17.88
C ALA A 101 -4.74 3.55 17.25
N GLN A 102 -5.42 3.73 16.12
CA GLN A 102 -5.53 5.03 15.46
C GLN A 102 -6.21 6.07 16.36
N LYS A 103 -7.32 5.71 17.02
CA LYS A 103 -8.00 6.58 18.00
C LYS A 103 -7.06 7.07 19.09
N TYR A 104 -6.24 6.17 19.63
CA TYR A 104 -5.25 6.53 20.64
C TYR A 104 -4.18 7.48 20.08
N LEU A 105 -3.61 7.18 18.92
CA LEU A 105 -2.61 8.03 18.27
C LEU A 105 -3.18 9.43 17.98
N ASP A 106 -4.41 9.51 17.50
CA ASP A 106 -5.12 10.77 17.23
C ASP A 106 -5.34 11.57 18.52
N SER A 107 -5.73 10.90 19.61
CA SER A 107 -5.91 11.54 20.93
C SER A 107 -4.61 12.17 21.46
N MET A 108 -3.47 11.55 21.13
CA MET A 108 -2.13 12.02 21.47
C MET A 108 -1.58 13.01 20.44
N LYS A 109 -2.34 13.30 19.37
CA LYS A 109 -1.94 14.14 18.22
C LYS A 109 -0.65 13.65 17.54
N ILE A 110 -0.46 12.34 17.51
CA ILE A 110 0.69 11.69 16.87
C ILE A 110 0.41 11.54 15.38
N LYS A 111 1.30 12.05 14.54
CA LYS A 111 1.17 11.96 13.09
C LYS A 111 1.34 10.52 12.63
N THR A 112 0.34 10.01 11.93
CA THR A 112 0.36 8.68 11.32
C THR A 112 0.57 8.80 9.80
N ILE A 113 1.49 8.02 9.25
CA ILE A 113 1.79 7.92 7.82
C ILE A 113 1.26 6.57 7.34
N ASN A 114 0.26 6.59 6.46
CA ASN A 114 -0.28 5.36 5.88
C ASN A 114 0.57 4.92 4.69
N VAL A 115 0.93 3.64 4.65
CA VAL A 115 1.77 3.06 3.60
C VAL A 115 1.25 1.66 3.24
N ASP A 116 1.28 1.30 1.96
CA ASP A 116 0.90 -0.06 1.55
C ASP A 116 1.90 -1.11 2.03
N ALA A 117 1.38 -2.29 2.35
CA ALA A 117 2.18 -3.46 2.67
C ALA A 117 3.11 -3.85 1.51
N GLY A 118 4.36 -4.18 1.84
CA GLY A 118 5.38 -4.50 0.84
C GLY A 118 5.99 -3.27 0.14
N LYS A 119 5.84 -2.05 0.64
CA LYS A 119 6.55 -0.86 0.15
C LYS A 119 7.84 -0.58 0.92
N ARG A 120 8.75 0.17 0.31
CA ARG A 120 9.97 0.65 1.00
C ARG A 120 9.69 2.02 1.60
N VAL A 121 10.12 2.21 2.84
CA VAL A 121 10.12 3.50 3.54
C VAL A 121 11.53 3.76 4.08
N ILE A 122 11.87 5.02 4.30
CA ILE A 122 13.15 5.41 4.90
C ILE A 122 12.89 6.25 6.14
N PHE A 123 13.27 5.71 7.30
CA PHE A 123 13.26 6.46 8.55
C PHE A 123 14.55 7.26 8.67
N VAL A 124 14.44 8.56 8.95
CA VAL A 124 15.59 9.47 9.02
C VAL A 124 15.71 10.03 10.44
N SER A 125 16.81 9.69 11.12
CA SER A 125 17.09 10.17 12.48
C SER A 125 17.26 11.69 12.53
N LYS A 126 17.25 12.25 13.75
CA LYS A 126 17.60 13.67 13.97
C LYS A 126 19.01 14.02 13.48
N THR A 127 19.91 13.05 13.43
CA THR A 127 21.30 13.20 12.93
C THR A 127 21.43 12.93 11.44
N GLY A 128 20.33 12.65 10.72
CA GLY A 128 20.34 12.35 9.29
C GLY A 128 20.69 10.89 8.96
N LYS A 129 20.92 10.03 9.96
CA LYS A 129 21.12 8.59 9.76
C LYS A 129 19.85 7.96 9.21
N LYS A 130 19.99 7.23 8.11
CA LYS A 130 18.89 6.58 7.41
C LYS A 130 18.74 5.13 7.85
N TYR A 131 17.50 4.70 8.02
CA TYR A 131 17.11 3.32 8.24
C TYR A 131 16.10 2.91 7.16
N PRO A 132 16.56 2.37 6.02
CA PRO A 132 15.67 1.79 5.03
C PRO A 132 14.92 0.61 5.63
N TYR A 133 13.62 0.52 5.36
CA TYR A 133 12.75 -0.52 5.86
C TYR A 133 11.82 -0.98 4.74
N LYS A 134 11.69 -2.30 4.57
CA LYS A 134 10.71 -2.90 3.67
C LYS A 134 9.55 -3.39 4.52
N THR A 135 8.36 -2.80 4.36
CA THR A 135 7.17 -3.20 5.11
C THR A 135 6.81 -4.63 4.81
N LYS A 136 6.33 -5.36 5.82
CA LYS A 136 5.90 -6.76 5.64
C LYS A 136 4.52 -6.81 5.00
N VAL A 137 4.21 -7.95 4.39
CA VAL A 137 2.84 -8.25 3.96
C VAL A 137 2.11 -8.86 5.15
N THR A 138 1.30 -8.04 5.81
CA THR A 138 0.43 -8.37 6.94
C THR A 138 -0.82 -7.49 6.83
N ILE A 139 -1.95 -7.92 7.41
CA ILE A 139 -3.23 -7.21 7.29
C ILE A 139 -3.10 -5.76 7.77
N SER A 140 -2.53 -5.58 8.97
CA SER A 140 -2.18 -4.27 9.53
C SER A 140 -0.91 -4.38 10.39
N GLU A 141 -0.08 -3.34 10.39
CA GLU A 141 1.10 -3.21 11.26
C GLU A 141 1.34 -1.75 11.60
N PHE A 142 1.77 -1.47 12.84
CA PHE A 142 2.26 -0.16 13.24
C PHE A 142 3.76 -0.19 13.46
N ILE A 143 4.48 0.77 12.89
CA ILE A 143 5.93 0.92 13.05
C ILE A 143 6.22 2.27 13.71
N LEU A 144 7.01 2.21 14.77
CA LEU A 144 7.38 3.34 15.61
C LEU A 144 8.82 3.75 15.36
N PHE A 145 9.08 5.06 15.42
CA PHE A 145 10.42 5.59 15.23
C PHE A 145 10.72 6.76 16.17
N ASN A 146 11.66 6.57 17.09
CA ASN A 146 12.07 7.60 18.06
C ASN A 146 13.12 8.59 17.51
N GLY A 147 13.69 8.30 16.33
CA GLY A 147 14.75 9.11 15.74
C GLY A 147 16.16 8.87 16.27
N GLU A 148 16.38 7.84 17.09
CA GLU A 148 17.68 7.54 17.70
C GLU A 148 18.15 6.13 17.32
N SER A 149 17.26 5.14 17.45
CA SER A 149 17.51 3.75 17.11
C SER A 149 16.80 3.34 15.82
N LYS A 150 17.00 2.08 15.40
CA LYS A 150 16.20 1.49 14.32
C LYS A 150 14.69 1.55 14.67
N PRO A 151 13.80 1.67 13.67
CA PRO A 151 12.36 1.60 13.90
C PRO A 151 11.95 0.26 14.51
N GLU A 152 10.89 0.26 15.31
CA GLU A 152 10.36 -0.94 15.98
C GLU A 152 8.90 -1.18 15.59
N VAL A 153 8.54 -2.44 15.35
CA VAL A 153 7.13 -2.83 15.15
C VAL A 153 6.44 -2.81 16.50
N ALA A 154 5.26 -2.20 16.56
CA ALA A 154 4.42 -2.17 17.74
C ALA A 154 3.33 -3.23 17.66
N ASP A 155 3.05 -3.84 18.81
CA ASP A 155 1.82 -4.62 18.96
C ASP A 155 0.63 -3.65 19.00
N MET A 156 -0.27 -3.82 18.05
CA MET A 156 -1.44 -2.99 17.85
C MET A 156 -2.42 -3.08 19.03
N VAL A 157 -2.51 -4.26 19.67
CA VAL A 157 -3.37 -4.48 20.86
C VAL A 157 -2.89 -3.64 22.03
N SER A 158 -1.58 -3.35 22.09
CA SER A 158 -0.95 -2.65 23.20
C SER A 158 -0.18 -1.39 22.79
N ILE A 159 -0.61 -0.73 21.70
CA ILE A 159 0.08 0.45 21.12
C ILE A 159 0.39 1.54 22.14
N HIS A 160 -0.49 1.75 23.13
CA HIS A 160 -0.30 2.72 24.20
C HIS A 160 1.00 2.48 24.99
N LYS A 161 1.30 1.22 25.33
CA LYS A 161 2.53 0.84 26.05
C LYS A 161 3.77 1.12 25.22
N HIS A 162 3.69 0.83 23.92
CA HIS A 162 4.79 1.07 22.99
C HIS A 162 5.07 2.57 22.81
N ILE A 163 4.01 3.38 22.67
CA ILE A 163 4.12 4.85 22.60
C ILE A 163 4.71 5.42 23.89
N GLU A 164 4.20 5.03 25.07
CA GLU A 164 4.76 5.49 26.34
C GLU A 164 6.25 5.18 26.47
N LYS A 165 6.66 3.99 26.06
CA LYS A 165 8.07 3.56 26.06
C LYS A 165 8.91 4.39 25.09
N LEU A 166 8.38 4.70 23.91
CA LEU A 166 9.04 5.52 22.91
C LEU A 166 9.32 6.94 23.42
N TYR A 167 8.33 7.57 24.07
CA TYR A 167 8.49 8.92 24.62
C TYR A 167 9.33 8.96 25.90
N LYS A 168 9.33 7.91 26.72
CA LYS A 168 10.22 7.81 27.90
C LYS A 168 11.70 7.72 27.52
N ARG A 169 12.03 7.07 26.40
CA ARG A 169 13.42 6.91 25.92
C ARG A 169 14.01 8.17 25.29
N ALA A 170 13.17 9.13 24.91
CA ALA A 170 13.58 10.37 24.24
C ALA A 170 13.82 11.55 25.19
N LYS A 171 13.66 11.35 26.50
CA LYS A 171 14.02 12.31 27.56
C LYS A 171 15.41 11.98 28.09
#